data_AF-A0A958JPK9-F1
#
_entry.id   AF-A0A958JPK9-F1
#
_cell.length_a   1.000
_cell.length_b   1.000
_cell.length_c   1.000
_cell.angle_alpha   90.00
_cell.angle_beta   90.00
_cell.angle_gamma   90.00
#
_symmetry.space_group_name_H-M   'P 1'
#
loop_
_entity.id
_entity.type
_entity.pdbx_description
1 polymer ?
#
loop_
_entity_poly.entity_id
_entity_poly.type
_entity_poly.pdbx_seq_one_letter_code
_entity_poly.pdbx_strand_id
1 'polypeptide(L)'
;MTEQGQKQRQTSSKDSCCSEKAPDKNGPGLLHCCLSTLSCREYSKLASKKLDAPLSPWEQFTYVVHRALCMVCRRYERQIQAINGAAKSYATRELETHVELSPAAKERLKEAILREASSKEA
;
A
#
# COMPACT_ATOMS: atom_id res chain seq x y z
N MET A 1 38.61 -5.71 -19.13
CA MET A 1 39.02 -4.43 -18.50
C MET A 1 37.80 -3.51 -18.59
N THR A 2 36.79 -3.65 -17.71
CA THR A 2 36.63 -2.97 -16.39
C THR A 2 36.85 -1.46 -16.57
N GLU A 3 35.92 -0.54 -16.30
CA GLU A 3 35.19 -0.24 -15.05
C GLU A 3 33.97 0.64 -15.42
N GLN A 4 32.76 0.32 -14.96
CA GLN A 4 32.10 0.94 -13.79
C GLN A 4 32.07 2.49 -13.80
N GLY A 5 30.87 3.03 -14.03
CA GLY A 5 30.56 4.46 -13.90
C GLY A 5 29.29 4.69 -13.08
N GLN A 6 29.17 4.00 -11.94
CA GLN A 6 28.08 4.15 -10.98
C GLN A 6 28.34 5.40 -10.13
N LYS A 7 27.87 6.58 -10.59
CA LYS A 7 28.03 7.83 -9.85
C LYS A 7 26.84 8.08 -8.92
N GLN A 8 27.04 7.64 -7.69
CA GLN A 8 26.30 8.04 -6.49
C GLN A 8 26.18 9.57 -6.38
N ARG A 9 24.98 10.05 -6.01
CA ARG A 9 24.68 11.35 -5.38
C ARG A 9 23.14 11.43 -5.22
N GLN A 10 22.50 11.71 -4.09
CA GLN A 10 22.89 12.34 -2.83
C GLN A 10 21.99 11.79 -1.72
N THR A 11 22.60 11.21 -0.68
CA THR A 11 21.99 11.13 0.65
C THR A 11 22.41 12.39 1.40
N SER A 12 21.48 13.33 1.58
CA SER A 12 21.65 14.42 2.55
C SER A 12 20.28 14.98 2.90
N SER A 13 19.80 14.67 4.10
CA SER A 13 19.81 15.63 5.20
C SER A 13 18.71 15.26 6.21
N LYS A 14 19.17 14.71 7.34
CA LYS A 14 18.53 14.67 8.66
C LYS A 14 17.39 13.67 8.88
N ASP A 15 17.77 12.68 9.70
CA ASP A 15 16.94 11.88 10.62
C ASP A 15 16.24 10.67 9.99
N SER A 16 16.93 9.53 9.83
CA SER A 16 17.24 8.56 10.90
C SER A 16 16.03 8.16 11.76
N CYS A 17 14.85 8.01 11.17
CA CYS A 17 13.72 7.35 11.83
C CYS A 17 13.48 5.98 11.18
N CYS A 18 13.92 4.92 11.86
CA CYS A 18 13.62 3.50 11.62
C CYS A 18 14.53 2.72 10.66
N SER A 19 15.85 2.73 10.93
CA SER A 19 16.64 1.51 10.68
C SER A 19 16.37 0.51 11.80
N GLU A 20 15.78 -0.63 11.41
CA GLU A 20 15.99 -1.96 11.99
C GLU A 20 16.23 -2.06 13.50
N LYS A 21 15.15 -1.99 14.29
CA LYS A 21 14.99 -2.88 15.45
C LYS A 21 13.52 -2.94 15.87
N ALA A 22 13.02 -4.15 16.07
CA ALA A 22 11.74 -4.36 16.73
C ALA A 22 11.81 -3.73 18.13
N PRO A 23 10.81 -2.93 18.58
CA PRO A 23 10.86 -2.41 19.93
C PRO A 23 10.48 -3.52 20.91
N ASP A 24 11.46 -3.92 21.70
CA ASP A 24 11.24 -4.45 23.03
C ASP A 24 10.44 -3.41 23.85
N LYS A 25 9.51 -3.94 24.64
CA LYS A 25 8.62 -3.14 25.48
C LYS A 25 9.48 -2.58 26.62
N ASN A 26 9.56 -1.25 26.73
CA ASN A 26 10.16 -0.44 27.81
C ASN A 26 11.42 0.34 27.40
N GLY A 27 11.23 1.53 26.80
CA GLY A 27 12.26 2.56 26.69
C GLY A 27 11.64 3.96 26.66
N PRO A 28 12.02 4.89 27.55
CA PRO A 28 11.49 6.26 27.56
C PRO A 28 12.32 7.17 26.64
N GLY A 29 11.80 7.47 25.45
CA GLY A 29 12.38 8.47 24.55
C GLY A 29 11.43 8.80 23.40
N LEU A 30 11.15 10.10 23.23
CA LEU A 30 10.28 10.72 22.21
C LEU A 30 8.75 10.64 22.46
N LEU A 31 8.29 11.55 23.33
CA LEU A 31 6.89 11.93 23.56
C LEU A 31 6.18 12.63 22.37
N HIS A 32 6.61 12.40 21.11
CA HIS A 32 5.92 12.98 19.94
C HIS A 32 5.44 11.94 18.90
N CYS A 33 5.62 10.64 19.16
CA CYS A 33 5.22 9.60 18.22
C CYS A 33 4.10 8.65 18.71
N CYS A 34 3.61 8.80 19.95
CA CYS A 34 2.81 7.78 20.64
C CYS A 34 1.34 8.14 20.94
N LEU A 35 0.68 9.01 20.16
CA LEU A 35 -0.78 9.20 20.33
C LEU A 35 -1.63 8.26 19.46
N SER A 36 -0.98 7.35 18.72
CA SER A 36 -1.64 6.21 18.08
C SER A 36 -0.77 4.99 18.30
N THR A 37 -1.34 3.88 18.73
CA THR A 37 -0.69 2.58 18.97
C THR A 37 -0.01 1.95 17.75
N LEU A 38 0.05 2.66 16.61
CA LEU A 38 0.55 2.23 15.31
C LEU A 38 1.87 2.94 14.99
N SER A 39 2.89 2.19 14.57
CA SER A 39 4.15 2.75 14.07
C SER A 39 4.03 3.22 12.60
N CYS A 40 4.89 4.15 12.18
CA CYS A 40 4.94 4.60 10.78
C CYS A 40 5.20 3.43 9.79
N ARG A 41 5.92 2.39 10.22
CA ARG A 41 6.18 1.18 9.43
C ARG A 41 4.94 0.32 9.26
N GLU A 42 4.12 0.19 10.30
CA GLU A 42 2.85 -0.54 10.19
C GLU A 42 1.85 0.27 9.37
N TYR A 43 1.85 1.60 9.52
CA TYR A 43 1.07 2.49 8.67
C TYR A 43 1.42 2.31 7.19
N SER A 44 2.70 2.25 6.82
CA SER A 44 3.08 2.05 5.41
C SER A 44 2.60 0.71 4.85
N LYS A 45 2.63 -0.36 5.66
CA LYS A 45 2.04 -1.66 5.30
C LYS A 45 0.53 -1.57 5.10
N LEU A 46 -0.17 -0.92 6.02
CA LEU A 46 -1.62 -0.69 5.94
C LEU A 46 -2.00 0.17 4.72
N ALA A 47 -1.20 1.19 4.42
CA ALA A 47 -1.38 2.04 3.25
C ALA A 47 -1.27 1.23 1.96
N SER A 48 -0.26 0.35 1.84
CA SER A 48 -0.14 -0.55 0.69
C SER A 48 -1.30 -1.54 0.64
N LYS A 49 -1.64 -2.20 1.76
CA LYS A 49 -2.77 -3.13 1.85
C LYS A 49 -4.07 -2.48 1.37
N LYS A 50 -4.30 -1.21 1.73
CA LYS A 50 -5.48 -0.43 1.32
C LYS A 50 -5.58 -0.22 -0.20
N LEU A 51 -4.47 -0.25 -0.93
CA LEU A 51 -4.47 -0.13 -2.40
C LEU A 51 -4.98 -1.41 -3.07
N ASP A 52 -4.73 -2.55 -2.44
CA ASP A 52 -5.08 -3.87 -2.97
C ASP A 52 -6.45 -4.36 -2.46
N ALA A 53 -6.75 -4.11 -1.19
CA ALA A 53 -7.94 -4.62 -0.52
C ALA A 53 -8.48 -3.62 0.52
N PRO A 54 -9.79 -3.66 0.83
CA PRO A 54 -10.34 -2.86 1.91
C PRO A 54 -9.71 -3.25 3.26
N LEU A 55 -9.48 -2.24 4.11
CA LEU A 55 -9.02 -2.45 5.48
C LEU A 55 -10.18 -2.89 6.37
N SER A 56 -9.88 -3.66 7.43
CA SER A 56 -10.86 -3.92 8.48
C SER A 56 -11.23 -2.63 9.23
N PRO A 57 -12.40 -2.55 9.89
CA PRO A 57 -12.84 -1.32 10.57
C PRO A 57 -11.84 -0.80 11.62
N TRP A 58 -11.17 -1.70 12.34
CA TRP A 58 -10.15 -1.35 13.33
C TRP A 58 -8.86 -0.82 12.69
N GLU A 59 -8.41 -1.48 11.62
CA GLU A 59 -7.27 -1.03 10.82
C GLU A 59 -7.54 0.35 10.20
N GLN A 60 -8.77 0.59 9.76
CA GLN A 60 -9.16 1.87 9.18
C GLN A 60 -9.15 3.00 10.23
N PHE A 61 -9.63 2.75 11.45
CA PHE A 61 -9.57 3.72 12.54
C PHE A 61 -8.12 4.10 12.88
N THR A 62 -7.27 3.11 13.17
CA THR A 62 -5.87 3.34 13.52
C THR A 62 -5.09 4.03 12.39
N TYR A 63 -5.38 3.66 11.15
CA TYR A 63 -4.85 4.32 9.95
C TYR A 63 -5.21 5.81 9.89
N VAL A 64 -6.48 6.16 10.10
CA VAL A 64 -6.94 7.55 10.02
C VAL A 64 -6.32 8.40 11.14
N VAL A 65 -6.31 7.89 12.38
CA VAL A 65 -5.73 8.60 13.53
C VAL A 65 -4.24 8.83 13.34
N HIS A 66 -3.48 7.79 12.97
CA HIS A 66 -2.04 7.92 12.76
C HIS A 66 -1.72 8.92 11.63
N ARG A 67 -2.46 8.86 10.51
CA ARG A 67 -2.31 9.83 9.42
C ARG A 67 -2.57 11.27 9.85
N ALA A 68 -3.60 11.49 10.68
CA ALA A 68 -3.98 12.83 11.10
C ALA A 68 -2.89 13.49 11.97
N LEU A 69 -2.20 12.69 12.77
CA LEU A 69 -1.20 13.15 13.73
C LEU A 69 0.23 13.15 13.17
N CYS A 70 0.53 12.26 12.21
CA CYS A 70 1.87 12.14 11.63
C CYS A 70 1.96 12.82 10.26
N MET A 71 2.65 13.97 10.21
CA MET A 71 2.89 14.71 8.95
C MET A 71 3.65 13.89 7.90
N VAL A 72 4.57 13.02 8.32
CA VAL A 72 5.36 12.16 7.43
C VAL A 72 4.45 11.16 6.72
N CYS A 73 3.62 10.44 7.48
CA CYS A 73 2.67 9.48 6.95
C CYS A 73 1.61 10.15 6.05
N ARG A 74 1.17 11.37 6.39
CA ARG A 74 0.30 12.17 5.52
C ARG A 74 0.98 12.54 4.19
N ARG A 75 2.28 12.85 4.18
CA ARG A 75 3.03 13.12 2.95
C ARG A 75 3.23 11.84 2.13
N TYR A 76 3.54 10.72 2.79
CA TYR A 76 3.70 9.42 2.15
C TYR A 76 2.40 8.98 1.46
N GLU A 77 1.25 9.10 2.11
CA GLU A 77 -0.03 8.68 1.50
C GLU A 77 -0.33 9.47 0.21
N ARG A 78 -0.04 10.77 0.19
CA ARG A 78 -0.20 11.58 -1.03
C ARG A 78 0.69 11.09 -2.17
N GLN A 79 1.93 10.69 -1.87
CA GLN A 79 2.86 10.16 -2.88
C GLN A 79 2.36 8.84 -3.45
N ILE A 80 1.98 7.89 -2.60
CA ILE A 80 1.56 6.58 -3.07
C ILE A 80 0.22 6.63 -3.82
N GLN A 81 -0.70 7.52 -3.42
CA GLN A 81 -1.95 7.77 -4.15
C GLN A 81 -1.69 8.39 -5.53
N ALA A 82 -0.74 9.31 -5.65
CA ALA A 82 -0.37 9.90 -6.94
C ALA A 82 0.21 8.83 -7.88
N ILE A 83 1.11 7.98 -7.38
CA ILE A 83 1.68 6.86 -8.15
C ILE A 83 0.58 5.89 -8.59
N ASN A 84 -0.30 5.46 -7.68
CA ASN A 84 -1.39 4.55 -8.01
C ASN A 84 -2.39 5.17 -9.00
N GLY A 85 -2.70 6.45 -8.86
CA GLY A 85 -3.55 7.18 -9.81
C GLY A 85 -2.95 7.23 -11.21
N ALA A 86 -1.65 7.55 -11.32
CA ALA A 86 -0.93 7.49 -12.57
C ALA A 86 -0.95 6.07 -13.16
N ALA A 87 -0.58 5.06 -12.37
CA ALA A 87 -0.57 3.66 -12.81
C ALA A 87 -1.94 3.20 -13.34
N LYS A 88 -3.03 3.55 -12.64
CA LYS A 88 -4.40 3.27 -13.11
C LYS A 88 -4.71 3.97 -14.42
N SER A 89 -4.34 5.25 -14.56
CA SER A 89 -4.57 5.99 -15.82
C SER A 89 -3.80 5.38 -17.00
N TYR A 90 -2.58 4.90 -16.79
CA TYR A 90 -1.82 4.19 -17.82
C TYR A 90 -2.45 2.83 -18.15
N ALA A 91 -2.85 2.05 -17.14
CA ALA A 91 -3.52 0.77 -17.34
C ALA A 91 -4.84 0.95 -18.11
N THR A 92 -5.66 1.95 -17.76
CA THR A 92 -6.90 2.27 -18.49
C THR A 92 -6.60 2.65 -19.95
N ARG A 93 -5.55 3.45 -20.20
CA ARG A 93 -5.18 3.87 -21.56
C ARG A 93 -4.66 2.71 -22.42
N GLU A 94 -4.04 1.70 -21.82
CA GLU A 94 -3.67 0.46 -22.50
C GLU A 94 -4.90 -0.42 -22.75
N LEU A 95 -5.85 -0.49 -21.81
CA LEU A 95 -7.14 -1.18 -21.94
C LEU A 95 -8.12 -0.55 -22.93
N GLU A 96 -7.90 0.70 -23.37
CA GLU A 96 -8.64 1.28 -24.52
C GLU A 96 -8.28 0.59 -25.84
N THR A 97 -7.23 -0.24 -25.88
CA THR A 97 -7.21 -1.37 -26.81
C THR A 97 -8.22 -2.40 -26.30
N HIS A 98 -9.48 -2.28 -26.76
CA HIS A 98 -10.62 -3.12 -26.39
C HIS A 98 -10.24 -4.61 -26.26
N VAL A 99 -9.87 -5.05 -25.05
CA VAL A 99 -9.90 -6.47 -24.69
C VAL A 99 -11.33 -6.77 -24.25
N GLU A 100 -12.26 -6.73 -25.20
CA GLU A 100 -13.55 -7.34 -24.99
C GLU A 100 -13.34 -8.85 -24.91
N LEU A 101 -13.60 -9.42 -23.74
CA LEU A 101 -13.69 -10.88 -23.62
C LEU A 101 -14.73 -11.36 -24.62
N SER A 102 -14.35 -12.32 -25.47
CA SER A 102 -15.30 -13.01 -26.35
C SER A 102 -16.53 -13.43 -25.52
N PRO A 103 -17.75 -13.30 -26.06
CA PRO A 103 -18.97 -13.67 -25.35
C PRO A 103 -18.91 -15.11 -24.80
N ALA A 104 -18.22 -16.02 -25.50
CA ALA A 104 -18.00 -17.38 -25.04
C ALA A 104 -17.08 -17.46 -23.80
N ALA A 105 -16.05 -16.61 -23.72
CA ALA A 105 -15.17 -16.54 -22.56
C ALA A 105 -15.89 -15.97 -21.33
N LYS A 106 -16.78 -14.99 -21.53
CA LYS A 106 -17.60 -14.39 -20.48
C LYS A 106 -18.62 -15.39 -19.90
N GLU A 107 -19.26 -16.20 -20.75
CA GLU A 107 -20.22 -17.21 -20.27
C GLU A 107 -19.53 -18.33 -19.49
N ARG A 108 -18.35 -18.80 -19.94
CA ARG A 108 -17.55 -19.78 -19.17
C ARG A 108 -17.17 -19.27 -17.78
N LEU A 109 -16.81 -17.99 -17.69
CA LEU A 109 -16.45 -17.37 -16.41
C LEU A 109 -17.66 -17.28 -15.47
N LYS A 110 -18.83 -16.92 -16.02
CA LYS A 110 -20.09 -16.84 -15.29
C LYS A 110 -20.54 -18.20 -14.77
N GLU A 111 -20.47 -19.25 -15.59
CA GLU A 111 -20.80 -20.62 -15.17
C GLU A 111 -19.88 -21.13 -14.06
N ALA A 112 -18.57 -20.85 -14.13
CA ALA A 112 -17.63 -21.25 -13.11
C ALA A 112 -17.93 -20.60 -11.74
N ILE A 113 -18.28 -19.32 -11.71
CA ILE A 113 -18.65 -18.61 -10.48
C ILE A 113 -19.92 -19.20 -9.86
N LEU A 114 -20.94 -19.49 -10.68
CA LEU A 114 -22.20 -20.09 -10.22
C LEU A 114 -21.99 -21.50 -9.64
N ARG A 115 -21.08 -22.28 -10.22
CA ARG A 115 -20.72 -23.62 -9.72
C ARG A 115 -19.99 -23.58 -8.39
N GLU A 116 -19.05 -22.65 -8.21
CA GLU A 116 -18.36 -22.45 -6.94
C GLU A 116 -19.31 -21.96 -5.84
N ALA A 117 -20.28 -21.11 -6.20
CA ALA A 117 -21.32 -20.67 -5.27
C ALA A 117 -22.22 -21.83 -4.81
N SER A 118 -22.64 -22.72 -5.72
CA SER A 118 -23.49 -23.85 -5.37
C SER A 118 -22.76 -24.97 -4.61
N SER A 119 -21.46 -25.15 -4.85
CA SER A 119 -20.65 -26.13 -4.11
C SER A 119 -20.36 -25.73 -2.65
N LYS A 120 -20.61 -24.48 -2.27
CA LYS A 120 -20.32 -23.96 -0.93
C LYS A 120 -21.54 -23.98 0.01
N GLU A 121 -22.72 -24.31 -0.52
CA GLU A 121 -24.00 -24.38 0.20
C GLU A 121 -24.45 -25.82 0.52
N ALA A 122 -23.60 -26.83 0.24
CA ALA A 122 -23.82 -28.25 0.58
C ALA A 122 -22.79 -28.73 1.62
#